data_AF-A0A8T6RI60-F1
#
_entry.id   AF-A0A8T6RI60-F1
#
_cell.length_a   1.000
_cell.length_b   1.000
_cell.length_c   1.000
_cell.angle_alpha   90.00
_cell.angle_beta   90.00
_cell.angle_gamma   90.00
#
_symmetry.space_group_name_H-M   'P 1'
#
loop_
_entity.id
_entity.type
_entity.pdbx_description
1 polymer ?
#
loop_
_entity_poly.entity_id
_entity_poly.type
_entity_poly.pdbx_seq_one_letter_code
_entity_poly.pdbx_strand_id
1 'polypeptide(L)'
;MVYVEVYNVIRTGETVFIKDAATVKDACVDDRVIIIIDDDNRVIHLWKGEKSSVALKFIGARLSQEVRGSRGLLYKVLPSDQGDEVEELKQILEIVPSPEPDQFKSQPDTVSEEEAASYSGPPSASAPVGLPEDLKEKILNESLPDGFEREGIIRGKDFYGIARSVSKVLGKEIVKEEIQKTEIPEGMLFDTLYGVRMLIKDGKIDAIEILKRKEA
;
A
#
# COMPACT_ATOMS: atom_id res chain seq x y z
N MET A 1 -6.31 14.81 20.65
CA MET A 1 -7.43 15.48 19.95
C MET A 1 -7.67 14.60 18.75
N VAL A 2 -8.86 14.03 18.60
CA VAL A 2 -9.10 13.05 17.53
C VAL A 2 -9.22 13.81 16.20
N TYR A 3 -8.45 13.41 15.18
CA TYR A 3 -8.47 14.07 13.88
C TYR A 3 -9.29 13.26 12.87
N VAL A 4 -10.49 13.77 12.56
CA VAL A 4 -11.48 13.11 11.70
C VAL A 4 -11.95 14.05 10.60
N GLU A 5 -11.75 13.67 9.35
CA GLU A 5 -12.27 14.41 8.19
C GLU A 5 -13.52 13.73 7.64
N VAL A 6 -14.49 14.50 7.14
CA VAL A 6 -15.74 13.96 6.59
C VAL A 6 -16.06 14.54 5.23
N TYR A 7 -16.34 13.67 4.26
CA TYR A 7 -16.57 14.02 2.87
C TYR A 7 -17.85 13.38 2.34
N ASN A 8 -18.67 14.18 1.65
CA ASN A 8 -19.78 13.68 0.86
C ASN A 8 -19.30 13.24 -0.53
N VAL A 9 -19.68 12.04 -0.96
CA VAL A 9 -19.48 11.57 -2.33
C VAL A 9 -20.58 12.11 -3.22
N ILE A 10 -20.22 12.71 -4.35
CA ILE A 10 -21.18 13.21 -5.33
C ILE A 10 -21.08 12.44 -6.65
N ARG A 11 -22.16 12.49 -7.43
CA ARG A 11 -22.34 11.67 -8.64
C ARG A 11 -21.30 11.93 -9.74
N THR A 12 -20.62 13.08 -9.72
CA THR A 12 -19.52 13.41 -10.65
C THR A 12 -18.27 12.57 -10.40
N GLY A 13 -18.21 11.81 -9.30
CA GLY A 13 -17.02 11.04 -8.92
C GLY A 13 -16.03 11.84 -8.09
N GLU A 14 -16.49 12.92 -7.46
CA GLU A 14 -15.71 13.80 -6.59
C GLU A 14 -16.21 13.71 -5.14
N THR A 15 -15.41 14.24 -4.21
CA THR A 15 -15.77 14.42 -2.81
C THR A 15 -15.94 15.90 -2.45
N VAL A 16 -16.89 16.20 -1.57
CA VAL A 16 -17.09 17.54 -1.02
C VAL A 16 -16.89 17.47 0.48
N PHE A 17 -15.92 18.20 1.00
CA PHE A 17 -15.66 18.29 2.43
C PHE A 17 -16.86 18.91 3.17
N ILE A 18 -17.26 18.32 4.29
CA ILE A 18 -18.40 18.78 5.10
C ILE A 18 -17.88 19.65 6.24
N LYS A 19 -18.02 20.97 6.08
CA LYS A 19 -17.46 21.98 7.01
C LYS A 19 -18.24 22.17 8.30
N ASP A 20 -19.57 22.01 8.23
CA ASP A 20 -20.48 22.51 9.27
C ASP A 20 -21.30 21.41 9.95
N ALA A 21 -20.82 20.16 9.92
CA ALA A 21 -21.46 19.09 10.67
C ALA A 21 -21.13 19.21 12.16
N ALA A 22 -22.15 19.22 13.02
CA ALA A 22 -21.94 19.28 14.46
C ALA A 22 -21.29 18.00 15.01
N THR A 23 -21.60 16.84 14.41
CA THR A 23 -20.96 15.55 14.67
C THR A 23 -20.75 14.76 13.37
N VAL A 24 -19.90 13.75 13.38
CA VAL A 24 -19.76 12.79 12.26
C VAL A 24 -21.11 12.16 11.89
N LYS A 25 -21.95 11.86 12.89
CA LYS A 25 -23.29 11.32 12.70
C LYS A 25 -24.22 12.26 11.96
N ASP A 26 -24.17 13.56 12.25
CA ASP A 26 -24.99 14.56 11.55
C ASP A 26 -24.63 14.70 10.06
N ALA A 27 -23.40 14.30 9.68
CA ALA A 27 -22.98 14.25 8.29
C ALA A 27 -23.51 13.01 7.53
N CYS A 28 -23.87 11.93 8.24
CA CYS A 28 -24.37 10.67 7.69
C CYS A 28 -25.86 10.75 7.31
N VAL A 29 -26.15 11.38 6.17
CA VAL A 29 -27.53 11.54 5.64
C VAL A 29 -27.92 10.34 4.78
N ASP A 30 -29.15 9.85 4.94
CA ASP A 30 -29.63 8.58 4.36
C ASP A 30 -29.62 8.47 2.83
N ASP A 31 -29.62 9.58 2.10
CA ASP A 31 -29.52 9.64 0.64
C ASP A 31 -28.07 9.79 0.11
N ARG A 32 -27.08 9.84 1.02
CA ARG A 32 -25.67 10.10 0.70
C ARG A 32 -24.78 8.88 0.90
N VAL A 33 -23.57 9.00 0.37
CA VAL A 33 -22.45 8.12 0.68
C VAL A 33 -21.34 9.01 1.23
N ILE A 34 -20.84 8.67 2.40
CA ILE A 34 -19.90 9.50 3.17
C ILE A 34 -18.57 8.75 3.31
N ILE A 35 -17.47 9.45 3.07
CA ILE A 35 -16.12 8.98 3.39
C ILE A 35 -15.66 9.71 4.63
N ILE A 36 -15.29 8.95 5.66
CA ILE A 36 -14.82 9.47 6.95
C ILE A 36 -13.39 8.99 7.13
N ILE A 37 -12.44 9.91 7.28
CA ILE A 37 -11.03 9.59 7.47
C ILE A 37 -10.70 9.81 8.94
N ASP A 38 -10.43 8.73 9.66
CA ASP A 38 -9.89 8.72 11.01
C ASP A 38 -8.38 8.51 10.93
N ASP A 39 -7.62 9.60 11.03
CA ASP A 39 -6.16 9.56 10.92
C ASP A 39 -5.49 8.92 12.13
N ASP A 40 -6.09 9.04 13.31
CA ASP A 40 -5.52 8.47 14.54
C ASP A 40 -5.53 6.94 14.50
N ASN A 41 -6.63 6.36 14.00
CA ASN A 41 -6.75 4.92 13.84
C ASN A 41 -6.32 4.41 12.46
N ARG A 42 -5.96 5.31 11.53
CA ARG A 42 -5.63 5.01 10.13
C ARG A 42 -6.75 4.22 9.44
N VAL A 43 -7.99 4.63 9.66
CA VAL A 43 -9.18 4.00 9.09
C VAL A 43 -9.91 4.98 8.19
N ILE A 44 -10.37 4.49 7.03
CA ILE A 44 -11.26 5.21 6.14
C ILE A 44 -12.60 4.47 6.18
N HIS A 45 -13.61 5.07 6.80
CA HIS A 45 -14.95 4.52 6.81
C HIS A 45 -15.69 4.95 5.54
N LEU A 46 -16.28 3.98 4.85
CA LEU A 46 -17.19 4.21 3.75
C LEU A 46 -18.62 3.94 4.25
N TRP A 47 -19.31 4.99 4.68
CA TRP A 47 -20.69 4.89 5.16
C TRP A 47 -21.67 5.09 4.00
N LYS A 48 -22.66 4.21 3.89
CA LYS A 48 -23.63 4.18 2.78
C LYS A 48 -25.04 4.36 3.31
N GLY A 49 -25.66 5.49 2.98
CA GLY A 49 -27.05 5.77 3.31
C GLY A 49 -27.99 4.75 2.65
N GLU A 50 -29.06 4.40 3.36
CA GLU A 50 -30.03 3.40 2.91
C GLU A 50 -30.72 3.81 1.59
N LYS A 51 -31.01 5.11 1.42
CA LYS A 51 -31.66 5.68 0.22
C LYS A 51 -30.69 6.10 -0.87
N SER A 52 -29.38 6.01 -0.63
CA SER A 52 -28.37 6.33 -1.64
C SER A 52 -28.41 5.34 -2.80
N SER A 53 -28.25 5.84 -4.03
CA SER A 53 -28.29 4.99 -5.21
C SER A 53 -27.13 3.99 -5.23
N VAL A 54 -27.35 2.81 -5.81
CA VAL A 54 -26.31 1.78 -6.01
C VAL A 54 -25.08 2.36 -6.71
N ALA A 55 -25.28 3.19 -7.74
CA ALA A 55 -24.20 3.86 -8.45
C ALA A 55 -23.33 4.73 -7.54
N LEU A 56 -23.94 5.48 -6.61
CA LEU A 56 -23.23 6.33 -5.67
C LEU A 56 -22.40 5.50 -4.67
N LYS A 57 -22.90 4.33 -4.27
CA LYS A 57 -22.17 3.38 -3.39
C LYS A 57 -20.91 2.84 -4.07
N PHE A 58 -20.98 2.50 -5.37
CA PHE A 58 -19.80 2.10 -6.15
C PHE A 58 -18.79 3.24 -6.33
N ILE A 59 -19.27 4.46 -6.58
CA ILE A 59 -18.40 5.65 -6.66
C ILE A 59 -17.65 5.85 -5.34
N GLY A 60 -18.34 5.75 -4.19
CA GLY A 60 -17.71 5.86 -2.88
C GLY A 60 -16.71 4.73 -2.58
N ALA A 61 -16.98 3.51 -3.02
CA ALA A 61 -16.04 2.39 -2.90
C ALA A 61 -14.73 2.66 -3.66
N ARG A 62 -14.81 3.14 -4.91
CA ARG A 62 -13.63 3.57 -5.67
C ARG A 62 -12.87 4.70 -4.96
N LEU A 63 -13.57 5.77 -4.60
CA LEU A 63 -12.96 6.96 -3.98
C LEU A 63 -12.29 6.65 -2.64
N SER A 64 -12.89 5.80 -1.80
CA SER A 64 -12.26 5.39 -0.54
C SER A 64 -10.97 4.58 -0.73
N GLN A 65 -10.87 3.78 -1.80
CA GLN A 65 -9.61 3.09 -2.16
C GLN A 65 -8.55 4.07 -2.67
N GLU A 66 -8.93 5.09 -3.45
CA GLU A 66 -8.03 6.17 -3.89
C GLU A 66 -7.51 6.98 -2.70
N VAL A 67 -8.39 7.33 -1.76
CA VAL A 67 -8.02 7.97 -0.49
C VAL A 67 -7.07 7.07 0.32
N ARG A 68 -7.31 5.75 0.38
CA ARG A 68 -6.41 4.80 1.05
C ARG A 68 -5.04 4.74 0.39
N GLY A 69 -4.99 4.72 -0.95
CA GLY A 69 -3.76 4.77 -1.73
C GLY A 69 -2.94 6.03 -1.46
N SER A 70 -3.59 7.20 -1.38
CA SER A 70 -2.93 8.49 -1.12
C SER A 70 -2.52 8.71 0.34
N ARG A 71 -3.26 8.15 1.31
CA ARG A 71 -2.94 8.23 2.75
C ARG A 71 -1.82 7.27 3.18
N GLY A 72 -1.63 6.18 2.44
CA GLY A 72 -0.50 5.26 2.58
C GLY A 72 -0.89 3.85 3.03
N LEU A 73 0.04 2.90 2.85
CA LEU A 73 -0.20 1.45 2.99
C LEU A 73 -0.83 1.00 4.32
N LEU A 74 -0.65 1.80 5.38
CA LEU A 74 -1.14 1.52 6.73
C LEU A 74 -2.62 1.84 6.92
N TYR A 75 -3.26 2.54 5.97
CA TYR A 75 -4.68 2.84 6.04
C TYR A 75 -5.51 1.65 5.56
N LYS A 76 -6.63 1.37 6.25
CA LYS A 76 -7.64 0.38 5.86
C LYS A 76 -8.97 1.05 5.53
N VAL A 77 -9.72 0.50 4.56
CA VAL A 77 -11.09 0.94 4.25
C VAL A 77 -12.09 0.01 4.92
N LEU A 78 -13.04 0.56 5.69
CA LEU A 78 -14.14 -0.18 6.32
C LEU A 78 -15.48 0.30 5.77
N PRO A 79 -16.17 -0.48 4.93
CA PRO A 79 -17.51 -0.15 4.49
C PRO A 79 -18.54 -0.44 5.59
N SER A 80 -19.59 0.39 5.66
CA SER A 80 -20.77 0.16 6.51
C SER A 80 -22.03 0.67 5.82
N ASP A 81 -23.13 -0.03 5.98
CA ASP A 81 -24.45 0.46 5.58
C ASP A 81 -25.14 1.14 6.77
N GLN A 82 -26.04 2.08 6.49
CA GLN A 82 -26.80 2.77 7.52
C GLN A 82 -27.54 1.78 8.44
N GLY A 83 -27.33 1.92 9.75
CA GLY A 83 -27.91 1.05 10.77
C GLY A 83 -27.12 -0.24 11.02
N ASP A 84 -26.06 -0.50 10.25
CA ASP A 84 -25.11 -1.60 10.44
C ASP A 84 -23.67 -1.06 10.50
N GLU A 85 -23.48 0.02 11.25
CA GLU A 85 -22.16 0.62 11.45
C GLU A 85 -21.23 -0.31 12.23
N VAL A 86 -20.00 -0.46 11.73
CA VAL A 86 -18.93 -1.17 12.45
C VAL A 86 -18.58 -0.45 13.76
N GLU A 87 -18.04 -1.20 14.72
CA GLU A 87 -17.76 -0.67 16.05
C GLU A 87 -16.77 0.50 16.01
N GLU A 88 -15.77 0.46 15.12
CA GLU A 88 -14.83 1.57 14.94
C GLU A 88 -15.53 2.86 14.51
N LEU A 89 -16.56 2.77 13.64
CA LEU A 89 -17.33 3.94 13.23
C LEU A 89 -18.18 4.47 14.40
N LYS A 90 -18.84 3.57 15.15
CA LYS A 90 -19.67 3.95 16.31
C LYS A 90 -18.91 4.77 17.35
N GLN A 91 -17.62 4.50 17.53
CA GLN A 91 -16.75 5.21 18.47
C GLN A 91 -16.52 6.68 18.09
N ILE A 92 -16.61 7.01 16.80
CA ILE A 92 -16.34 8.35 16.29
C ILE A 92 -17.59 9.13 15.85
N LEU A 93 -18.77 8.50 15.84
CA LEU A 93 -20.03 9.13 15.39
C LEU A 93 -20.37 10.43 16.12
N GLU A 94 -20.10 10.51 17.42
CA GLU A 94 -20.44 11.66 18.27
C GLU A 94 -19.29 12.69 18.34
N ILE A 95 -18.20 12.49 17.58
CA ILE A 95 -17.07 13.42 17.50
C ILE A 95 -17.41 14.57 16.54
N VAL A 96 -16.96 15.78 16.86
CA VAL A 96 -17.01 16.93 15.97
C VAL A 96 -15.92 16.77 14.89
N PRO A 97 -16.26 16.76 13.59
CA PRO A 97 -15.27 16.69 12.52
C PRO A 97 -14.21 17.78 12.65
N SER A 98 -12.97 17.42 12.32
CA SER A 98 -11.86 18.36 12.23
C SER A 98 -12.11 19.35 11.09
N PRO A 99 -11.58 20.57 11.18
CA PRO A 99 -11.69 21.54 10.09
C PRO A 99 -10.97 21.04 8.84
N GLU A 100 -11.30 21.64 7.69
CA GLU A 100 -10.68 21.29 6.40
C GLU A 100 -9.14 21.36 6.53
N PRO A 101 -8.41 20.31 6.12
CA PRO A 101 -6.96 20.32 6.19
C PRO A 101 -6.40 21.51 5.39
N ASP A 102 -5.49 22.26 6.00
CA ASP A 102 -4.94 23.50 5.43
C ASP A 102 -4.14 23.25 4.12
N GLN A 103 -3.82 21.99 3.80
CA GLN A 103 -3.12 21.59 2.59
C GLN A 103 -3.52 20.18 2.10
N PHE A 104 -4.50 20.12 1.21
CA PHE A 104 -4.60 19.04 0.22
C PHE A 104 -4.84 19.63 -1.17
N LYS A 105 -3.78 20.22 -1.74
CA LYS A 105 -3.60 20.28 -3.20
C LYS A 105 -3.10 18.90 -3.63
N SER A 106 -3.96 17.90 -3.69
CA SER A 106 -3.62 16.62 -4.30
C SER A 106 -3.59 16.77 -5.81
N GLN A 107 -2.44 16.49 -6.40
CA GLN A 107 -2.33 15.54 -7.50
C GLN A 107 -0.89 14.98 -7.52
N PRO A 108 -0.68 13.73 -7.98
CA PRO A 108 -1.60 12.95 -8.81
C PRO A 108 -2.08 11.62 -8.19
N ASP A 109 -3.31 11.27 -8.54
CA ASP A 109 -3.90 9.94 -8.36
C ASP A 109 -3.30 8.92 -9.35
N THR A 110 -3.10 7.70 -8.87
CA THR A 110 -2.92 6.51 -9.70
C THR A 110 -4.26 5.81 -9.93
N VAL A 111 -4.61 5.74 -11.22
CA VAL A 111 -5.65 4.97 -11.92
C VAL A 111 -5.84 3.49 -11.53
N SER A 112 -7.09 3.01 -11.62
CA SER A 112 -7.49 1.59 -11.67
C SER A 112 -8.02 1.16 -13.06
N GLU A 113 -7.37 0.13 -13.61
CA GLU A 113 -7.84 -1.06 -14.34
C GLU A 113 -8.68 -1.07 -15.65
N GLU A 114 -9.31 -0.01 -16.15
CA GLU A 114 -9.86 -0.04 -17.54
C GLU A 114 -8.95 0.66 -18.58
N GLU A 115 -7.99 1.46 -18.11
CA GLU A 115 -6.75 1.73 -18.85
C GLU A 115 -5.74 0.57 -18.74
N ALA A 116 -5.94 -0.46 -17.90
CA ALA A 116 -5.08 -1.67 -18.01
C ALA A 116 -5.25 -2.41 -19.35
N ALA A 117 -6.27 -2.06 -20.15
CA ALA A 117 -6.49 -2.56 -21.50
C ALA A 117 -6.18 -1.56 -22.64
N SER A 118 -5.78 -0.32 -22.35
CA SER A 118 -5.39 0.68 -23.38
C SER A 118 -4.22 1.62 -23.01
N TYR A 119 -3.62 1.45 -21.83
CA TYR A 119 -2.44 2.20 -21.38
C TYR A 119 -1.24 1.77 -22.21
N SER A 120 -0.87 2.57 -23.21
CA SER A 120 0.50 2.57 -23.70
C SER A 120 1.37 3.05 -22.54
N GLY A 121 1.99 2.08 -21.86
CA GLY A 121 2.74 2.29 -20.62
C GLY A 121 3.69 3.49 -20.64
N PRO A 122 4.20 3.93 -19.47
CA PRO A 122 5.31 4.87 -19.44
C PRO A 122 6.37 4.41 -20.44
N PRO A 123 7.02 5.34 -21.17
CA PRO A 123 7.93 5.00 -22.24
C PRO A 123 8.81 3.86 -21.75
N SER A 124 8.67 2.73 -22.44
CA SER A 124 9.36 1.47 -22.23
C SER A 124 10.57 1.71 -21.35
N ALA A 125 10.45 1.36 -20.06
CA ALA A 125 11.58 1.44 -19.15
C ALA A 125 12.70 0.66 -19.84
N SER A 126 13.69 1.46 -20.22
CA SER A 126 14.77 1.13 -21.12
C SER A 126 15.43 -0.16 -20.71
N ALA A 127 15.25 -1.20 -21.54
CA ALA A 127 15.91 -2.49 -21.45
C ALA A 127 15.71 -3.25 -20.12
N PRO A 128 15.87 -4.59 -20.11
CA PRO A 128 16.09 -5.30 -18.86
C PRO A 128 17.40 -4.79 -18.26
N VAL A 129 17.32 -3.84 -17.33
CA VAL A 129 18.46 -3.50 -16.48
C VAL A 129 18.56 -4.66 -15.51
N GLY A 130 19.38 -5.65 -15.88
CA GLY A 130 19.80 -6.68 -14.95
C GLY A 130 20.31 -6.06 -13.64
N LEU A 131 20.47 -6.84 -12.59
CA LEU A 131 20.95 -6.28 -11.32
C LEU A 131 22.41 -5.78 -11.49
N PRO A 132 22.69 -4.46 -11.46
CA PRO A 132 24.03 -3.95 -11.72
C PRO A 132 24.96 -4.27 -10.55
N GLU A 133 26.25 -4.40 -10.84
CA GLU A 133 27.24 -4.89 -9.88
C GLU A 133 27.37 -3.98 -8.65
N ASP A 134 27.27 -2.67 -8.82
CA ASP A 134 27.29 -1.70 -7.71
C ASP A 134 26.12 -1.92 -6.74
N LEU A 135 24.92 -2.22 -7.26
CA LEU A 135 23.76 -2.55 -6.46
C LEU A 135 23.91 -3.92 -5.79
N LYS A 136 24.49 -4.91 -6.47
CA LYS A 136 24.81 -6.21 -5.86
C LYS A 136 25.76 -6.06 -4.68
N GLU A 137 26.84 -5.32 -4.87
CA GLU A 137 27.82 -5.04 -3.83
C GLU A 137 27.17 -4.31 -2.65
N LYS A 138 26.35 -3.28 -2.92
CA LYS A 138 25.61 -2.57 -1.88
C LYS A 138 24.71 -3.51 -1.09
N ILE A 139 23.93 -4.35 -1.77
CA ILE A 139 23.02 -5.33 -1.15
C ILE A 139 23.81 -6.29 -0.25
N LEU A 140 24.90 -6.87 -0.75
CA LEU A 140 25.73 -7.81 0.01
C LEU A 140 26.42 -7.16 1.21
N ASN A 141 26.75 -5.87 1.14
CA ASN A 141 27.38 -5.13 2.23
C ASN A 141 26.38 -4.59 3.27
N GLU A 142 25.08 -4.59 2.96
CA GLU A 142 24.06 -4.09 3.87
C GLU A 142 23.62 -5.17 4.87
N SER A 143 23.68 -4.84 6.16
CA SER A 143 23.26 -5.74 7.23
C SER A 143 21.79 -6.15 7.07
N LEU A 144 21.50 -7.43 7.29
CA LEU A 144 20.14 -7.94 7.31
C LEU A 144 19.48 -7.67 8.67
N PRO A 145 18.14 -7.56 8.72
CA PRO A 145 17.41 -7.61 9.97
C PRO A 145 17.73 -8.87 10.76
N ASP A 146 17.72 -8.76 12.09
CA ASP A 146 18.00 -9.89 12.98
C ASP A 146 17.06 -11.07 12.71
N GLY A 147 17.64 -12.27 12.67
CA GLY A 147 16.88 -13.51 12.43
C GLY A 147 16.50 -13.75 10.97
N PHE A 148 16.97 -12.94 10.01
CA PHE A 148 16.74 -13.17 8.59
C PHE A 148 18.00 -13.53 7.83
N GLU A 149 17.82 -14.30 6.77
CA GLU A 149 18.79 -14.49 5.70
C GLU A 149 18.21 -14.05 4.36
N ARG A 150 19.09 -13.64 3.45
CA ARG A 150 18.70 -13.26 2.09
C ARG A 150 18.58 -14.51 1.24
N GLU A 151 17.45 -14.67 0.58
CA GLU A 151 17.21 -15.80 -0.33
C GLU A 151 17.08 -15.35 -1.78
N GLY A 152 16.47 -14.19 -1.99
CA GLY A 152 16.28 -13.67 -3.33
C GLY A 152 16.22 -12.16 -3.43
N ILE A 153 16.41 -11.68 -4.65
CA ILE A 153 16.18 -10.30 -5.06
C ILE A 153 15.27 -10.34 -6.28
N ILE A 154 14.22 -9.53 -6.26
CA ILE A 154 13.36 -9.24 -7.41
C ILE A 154 13.73 -7.86 -7.93
N ARG A 155 14.03 -7.78 -9.23
CA ARG A 155 14.21 -6.50 -9.92
C ARG A 155 13.56 -6.55 -11.29
N GLY A 156 12.56 -5.68 -11.49
CA GLY A 156 11.69 -5.77 -12.65
C GLY A 156 10.98 -7.13 -12.67
N LYS A 157 11.16 -7.89 -13.76
CA LYS A 157 10.62 -9.25 -13.94
C LYS A 157 11.61 -10.36 -13.60
N ASP A 158 12.84 -10.00 -13.25
CA ASP A 158 13.92 -10.97 -13.04
C ASP A 158 14.04 -11.32 -11.56
N PHE A 159 14.28 -12.61 -11.30
CA PHE A 159 14.62 -13.12 -9.98
C PHE A 159 16.11 -13.45 -9.91
N TYR A 160 16.72 -13.12 -8.78
CA TYR A 160 18.12 -13.41 -8.49
C TYR A 160 18.21 -14.16 -7.17
N GLY A 161 18.81 -15.35 -7.18
CA GLY A 161 19.05 -16.15 -5.99
C GLY A 161 20.42 -15.85 -5.37
N ILE A 162 20.57 -16.22 -4.10
CA ILE A 162 21.86 -16.20 -3.41
C ILE A 162 22.56 -17.55 -3.56
N ALA A 163 23.63 -17.59 -4.36
CA ALA A 163 24.53 -18.73 -4.43
C ALA A 163 25.56 -18.65 -3.29
N ARG A 164 25.64 -19.71 -2.48
CA ARG A 164 26.63 -19.81 -1.38
C ARG A 164 27.72 -20.80 -1.75
N SER A 165 28.97 -20.34 -1.76
CA SER A 165 30.14 -21.21 -1.90
C SER A 165 30.95 -21.20 -0.61
N VAL A 166 31.10 -22.38 0.00
CA VAL A 166 31.97 -22.57 1.16
C VAL A 166 33.32 -23.07 0.67
N SER A 167 34.36 -22.26 0.85
CA SER A 167 35.74 -22.63 0.50
C SER A 167 36.60 -22.68 1.75
N LYS A 168 37.36 -23.76 1.92
CA LYS A 168 38.29 -23.90 3.04
C LYS A 168 39.67 -23.40 2.62
N VAL A 169 40.02 -22.18 3.06
CA VAL A 169 41.32 -21.56 2.79
C VAL A 169 42.07 -21.45 4.12
N LEU A 170 43.24 -22.10 4.21
CA LEU A 170 44.08 -22.07 5.43
C LEU A 170 43.34 -22.52 6.70
N GLY A 171 42.48 -23.54 6.58
CA GLY A 171 41.72 -24.09 7.72
C GLY A 171 40.54 -23.23 8.18
N LYS A 172 40.36 -22.02 7.63
CA LYS A 172 39.18 -21.18 7.86
C LYS A 172 38.15 -21.44 6.76
N GLU A 173 36.89 -21.56 7.15
CA GLU A 173 35.78 -21.58 6.22
C GLU A 173 35.48 -20.15 5.79
N ILE A 174 35.58 -19.91 4.49
CA ILE A 174 35.17 -18.66 3.86
C ILE A 174 33.85 -18.95 3.15
N VAL A 175 32.77 -18.35 3.65
CA VAL A 175 31.48 -18.36 2.96
C VAL A 175 31.47 -17.17 2.01
N LYS A 176 31.39 -17.45 0.71
CA LYS A 176 31.20 -16.45 -0.32
C LYS A 176 29.75 -16.51 -0.78
N GLU A 177 29.03 -15.40 -0.65
CA GLU A 177 27.72 -15.20 -1.25
C GLU A 177 27.85 -14.47 -2.58
N GLU A 178 27.09 -14.91 -3.57
CA GLU A 178 27.03 -14.27 -4.89
C GLU A 178 25.56 -14.17 -5.34
N ILE A 179 25.20 -13.03 -5.91
CA ILE A 179 23.87 -12.83 -6.47
C ILE A 179 23.87 -13.27 -7.93
N GLN A 180 23.08 -14.30 -8.24
CA GLN A 180 23.00 -14.90 -9.57
C GLN A 180 21.57 -14.85 -10.09
N LYS A 181 21.41 -14.47 -11.36
CA LYS A 181 20.10 -14.54 -12.02
C LYS A 181 19.68 -16.00 -12.15
N THR A 182 18.46 -16.32 -11.75
CA THR A 182 17.91 -17.69 -11.80
C THR A 182 16.43 -17.66 -12.12
N GLU A 183 15.90 -18.80 -12.55
CA GLU A 183 14.46 -19.01 -12.70
C GLU A 183 13.84 -19.33 -11.34
N ILE A 184 12.58 -18.91 -11.15
CA ILE A 184 11.74 -19.25 -10.00
C ILE A 184 10.64 -20.23 -10.48
N PRO A 185 10.23 -21.23 -9.69
CA PRO A 185 9.19 -22.17 -10.10
C PRO A 185 7.87 -21.47 -10.45
N GLU A 186 7.16 -22.00 -11.46
CA GLU A 186 5.80 -21.56 -11.78
C GLU A 186 4.84 -21.86 -10.62
N GLY A 187 4.04 -20.87 -10.23
CA GLY A 187 3.06 -21.02 -9.16
C GLY A 187 2.90 -19.77 -8.32
N MET A 188 2.27 -19.93 -7.15
CA MET A 188 2.10 -18.88 -6.16
C MET A 188 3.03 -19.17 -4.97
N LEU A 189 3.87 -18.20 -4.61
CA LEU A 189 4.64 -18.22 -3.37
C LEU A 189 3.95 -17.30 -2.36
N PHE A 190 3.31 -17.89 -1.36
CA PHE A 190 2.82 -17.19 -0.17
C PHE A 190 3.36 -17.91 1.05
N ASP A 191 4.22 -17.23 1.81
CA ASP A 191 4.87 -17.82 2.97
C ASP A 191 5.08 -16.75 4.05
N THR A 192 4.66 -17.09 5.28
CA THR A 192 4.71 -16.20 6.44
C THR A 192 6.10 -16.10 7.07
N LEU A 193 7.01 -17.00 6.69
CA LEU A 193 8.42 -17.00 7.10
C LEU A 193 9.26 -16.06 6.23
N TYR A 194 8.68 -15.51 5.16
CA TYR A 194 9.35 -14.56 4.31
C TYR A 194 8.94 -13.13 4.64
N GLY A 195 9.94 -12.28 4.85
CA GLY A 195 9.81 -10.84 4.90
C GLY A 195 10.24 -10.22 3.56
N VAL A 196 9.69 -9.05 3.25
CA VAL A 196 10.16 -8.24 2.13
C VAL A 196 10.92 -7.03 2.66
N ARG A 197 12.08 -6.72 2.07
CA ARG A 197 12.75 -5.43 2.27
C ARG A 197 12.78 -4.70 0.93
N MET A 198 12.13 -3.54 0.87
CA MET A 198 12.11 -2.71 -0.33
C MET A 198 13.33 -1.80 -0.34
N LEU A 199 14.14 -1.89 -1.39
CA LEU A 199 15.24 -0.97 -1.64
C LEU A 199 14.70 0.22 -2.41
N ILE A 200 14.39 1.30 -1.70
CA ILE A 200 13.78 2.49 -2.25
C ILE A 200 14.88 3.51 -2.55
N LYS A 201 14.98 3.94 -3.81
CA LYS A 201 15.87 5.00 -4.27
C LYS A 201 15.04 6.02 -5.03
N ASP A 202 15.18 7.29 -4.67
CA ASP A 202 14.46 8.40 -5.31
C ASP A 202 12.93 8.19 -5.37
N GLY A 203 12.36 7.63 -4.29
CA GLY A 203 10.92 7.34 -4.17
C GLY A 203 10.42 6.16 -5.02
N LYS A 204 11.32 5.44 -5.71
CA LYS A 204 11.00 4.27 -6.52
C LYS A 204 11.62 3.02 -5.92
N ILE A 205 10.95 1.89 -6.11
CA ILE A 205 11.50 0.58 -5.77
C ILE A 205 12.59 0.25 -6.80
N ASP A 206 13.85 0.26 -6.37
CA ASP A 206 15.00 -0.13 -7.20
C ASP A 206 15.15 -1.66 -7.22
N ALA A 207 14.84 -2.32 -6.10
CA ALA A 207 14.76 -3.78 -5.97
C ALA A 207 13.97 -4.17 -4.71
N ILE A 208 13.51 -5.43 -4.67
CA ILE A 208 12.85 -6.03 -3.51
C ILE A 208 13.68 -7.23 -3.07
N GLU A 209 14.13 -7.24 -1.82
CA GLU A 209 14.75 -8.41 -1.22
C GLU A 209 13.69 -9.32 -0.60
N ILE A 210 13.81 -10.60 -0.90
CA ILE A 210 13.06 -11.70 -0.30
C ILE A 210 13.93 -12.29 0.80
N LEU A 211 13.52 -12.07 2.04
CA LEU A 211 14.26 -12.43 3.23
C LEU A 211 13.56 -13.60 3.92
N LYS A 212 14.24 -14.72 4.10
CA LYS A 212 13.71 -15.87 4.84
C LYS A 212 14.12 -15.77 6.31
N ARG A 213 13.19 -16.06 7.23
CA ARG A 213 13.53 -16.24 8.63
C ARG A 213 14.47 -17.43 8.78
N LYS A 214 15.58 -17.24 9.50
CA LYS A 214 16.45 -18.33 9.94
C LYS A 214 15.64 -19.24 10.86
N GLU A 215 15.75 -20.55 10.66
CA GLU A 215 15.26 -21.51 11.65
C GLU A 215 16.04 -21.30 12.96
N ALA A 216 15.32 -21.28 14.07
CA ALA A 216 15.88 -21.08 15.41
C ALA A 216 16.58 -22.35 15.93
#